data_AF-A0AAW0BZ97-F1
#
_entry.id   AF-A0AAW0BZ97-F1
#
_cell.length_a   1.000
_cell.length_b   1.000
_cell.length_c   1.000
_cell.angle_alpha   90.00
_cell.angle_beta   90.00
_cell.angle_gamma   90.00
#
_symmetry.space_group_name_H-M   'P 1'
#
loop_
_entity.id
_entity.type
_entity.pdbx_description
1 polymer ?
#
loop_
_entity_poly.entity_id
_entity_poly.type
_entity_poly.pdbx_seq_one_letter_code
_entity_poly.pdbx_strand_id
1 'polypeptide(L)'
;MPRAKIYTNKDDLKRSLRAKSARYYRKHREKILMKKQQERDDARRQEDVQFIEGLRKKRMKDWEDKQRDLAGPVEEHDPLNRIKLLNHSLKRISGGRPSAWLDTIYHQYTQIRSCDSTRTTSSPVNTAVSTVNNLLRGADVFANRILNSYGVTEYYKRADMFCRRLRWIVRCLEDMEYRVLDPEDDLEKSYREKRLSFQQQDTQEWIDGVKPIPE
;
A
#
# COMPACT_ATOMS: atom_id res chain seq x y z
N MET A 1 -45.94 -38.10 42.76
CA MET A 1 -45.88 -37.77 41.32
C MET A 1 -47.04 -36.83 40.98
N PRO A 2 -46.85 -35.77 40.16
CA PRO A 2 -47.95 -34.89 39.76
C PRO A 2 -48.97 -35.65 38.92
N ARG A 3 -50.26 -35.53 39.28
CA ARG A 3 -51.38 -36.22 38.62
C ARG A 3 -51.54 -35.75 37.16
N ALA A 4 -51.73 -36.68 36.23
CA ALA A 4 -51.98 -36.34 34.83
C ALA A 4 -53.27 -35.52 34.70
N LYS A 5 -53.20 -34.37 34.02
CA LYS A 5 -54.37 -33.53 33.77
C LYS A 5 -55.18 -34.14 32.62
N ILE A 6 -56.38 -34.59 32.94
CA ILE A 6 -57.34 -35.11 31.95
C ILE A 6 -58.07 -33.91 31.34
N TYR A 7 -57.99 -33.76 30.03
CA TYR A 7 -58.67 -32.71 29.29
C TYR A 7 -59.92 -33.31 28.63
N THR A 8 -61.08 -32.73 28.92
CA THR A 8 -62.39 -33.22 28.45
C THR A 8 -62.64 -32.92 26.98
N ASN A 9 -62.07 -31.84 26.44
CA ASN A 9 -62.22 -31.44 25.04
C ASN A 9 -60.87 -30.96 24.46
N LYS A 10 -60.69 -31.09 23.14
CA LYS A 10 -59.50 -30.63 22.39
C LYS A 10 -59.23 -29.14 22.57
N ASP A 11 -60.29 -28.34 22.75
CA ASP A 11 -60.15 -26.90 22.94
C ASP A 11 -59.61 -26.53 24.34
N ASP A 12 -59.95 -27.30 25.37
CA ASP A 12 -59.41 -27.11 26.72
C ASP A 12 -57.94 -27.49 26.79
N LEU A 13 -57.54 -28.53 26.05
CA LEU A 13 -56.13 -28.87 25.86
C LEU A 13 -55.38 -27.71 25.19
N LYS A 14 -55.90 -27.17 24.07
CA LYS A 14 -55.29 -26.02 23.37
C LYS A 14 -55.17 -24.78 24.27
N ARG A 15 -56.21 -24.45 25.04
CA ARG A 15 -56.19 -23.32 25.99
C ARG A 15 -55.12 -23.53 27.07
N SER A 16 -55.01 -24.73 27.62
CA SER A 16 -54.01 -25.04 28.64
C SER A 16 -52.57 -25.00 28.11
N LEU A 17 -52.34 -25.47 26.88
CA LEU A 17 -51.05 -25.41 26.21
C LEU A 17 -50.65 -23.98 25.90
N ARG A 18 -51.60 -23.14 25.43
CA ARG A 18 -51.39 -21.69 25.24
C ARG A 18 -51.08 -20.98 26.57
N ALA A 19 -51.76 -21.33 27.65
CA ALA A 19 -51.48 -20.76 28.96
C ALA A 19 -50.10 -21.20 29.50
N LYS A 20 -49.72 -22.46 29.28
CA LYS A 20 -48.40 -22.99 29.66
C LYS A 20 -47.28 -22.32 28.85
N SER A 21 -47.44 -22.20 27.54
CA SER A 21 -46.47 -21.51 26.69
C SER A 21 -46.39 -20.02 27.03
N ALA A 22 -47.51 -19.35 27.30
CA ALA A 22 -47.52 -17.95 27.74
C ALA A 22 -46.75 -17.74 29.05
N ARG A 23 -46.93 -18.63 30.04
CA ARG A 23 -46.16 -18.59 31.30
C ARG A 23 -44.66 -18.82 31.05
N TYR A 24 -44.32 -19.76 30.18
CA TYR A 24 -42.93 -20.02 29.79
C TYR A 24 -42.30 -18.80 29.12
N TYR A 25 -42.97 -18.21 28.12
CA TYR A 25 -42.49 -17.01 27.43
C TYR A 25 -42.39 -15.81 28.38
N ARG A 26 -43.32 -15.64 29.32
CA ARG A 26 -43.24 -14.57 30.33
C ARG A 26 -42.03 -14.77 31.26
N LYS A 27 -41.77 -15.99 31.72
CA LYS A 27 -40.64 -16.31 32.62
C LYS A 27 -39.27 -16.21 31.94
N HIS A 28 -39.20 -16.52 30.64
CA HIS A 28 -37.94 -16.59 29.89
C HIS A 28 -37.81 -15.47 28.82
N ARG A 29 -38.64 -14.43 28.91
CA ARG A 29 -38.76 -13.37 27.90
C ARG A 29 -37.43 -12.74 27.55
N GLU A 30 -36.67 -12.32 28.55
CA GLU A 30 -35.38 -11.63 28.38
C GLU A 30 -34.35 -12.54 27.72
N LYS A 31 -34.23 -13.80 28.17
CA LYS A 31 -33.31 -14.77 27.54
C LYS A 31 -33.67 -15.04 26.09
N ILE A 32 -34.96 -15.14 25.76
CA ILE A 32 -35.42 -15.35 24.38
C ILE A 32 -35.15 -14.12 23.52
N LEU A 33 -35.36 -12.91 24.03
CA LEU A 33 -35.09 -11.67 23.31
C LEU A 33 -33.59 -11.46 23.09
N MET A 34 -32.76 -11.67 24.12
CA MET A 34 -31.31 -11.60 24.02
C MET A 34 -30.76 -12.59 23.01
N LYS A 35 -31.24 -13.85 23.03
CA LYS A 35 -30.83 -14.86 22.04
C LYS A 35 -31.19 -14.43 20.62
N LYS A 36 -32.42 -13.94 20.40
CA LYS A 36 -32.85 -13.44 19.08
C LYS A 36 -32.07 -12.22 18.61
N GLN A 37 -31.64 -11.36 19.54
CA GLN A 37 -30.83 -10.19 19.21
C GLN A 37 -29.41 -10.60 18.84
N GLN A 38 -28.81 -11.51 19.60
CA GLN A 38 -27.50 -12.08 19.29
C GLN A 38 -27.51 -12.81 17.94
N GLU A 39 -28.54 -13.60 17.64
CA GLU A 39 -28.70 -14.25 16.32
C GLU A 39 -28.78 -13.24 15.17
N ARG A 40 -29.41 -12.07 15.37
CA ARG A 40 -29.46 -10.99 14.37
C ARG A 40 -28.11 -10.30 14.19
N ASP A 41 -27.41 -10.05 15.29
CA ASP A 41 -26.10 -9.40 15.26
C ASP A 41 -25.04 -10.30 14.64
N ASP A 42 -25.09 -11.61 14.91
CA ASP A 42 -24.20 -12.60 14.29
C ASP A 42 -24.53 -12.79 12.80
N ALA A 43 -25.80 -12.75 12.40
CA ALA A 43 -26.18 -12.76 10.99
C ALA A 43 -25.65 -11.52 10.24
N ARG A 44 -25.76 -10.32 10.83
CA ARG A 44 -25.17 -9.09 10.25
C ARG A 44 -23.66 -9.18 10.13
N ARG A 45 -22.96 -9.69 11.15
CA ARG A 45 -21.51 -9.91 11.08
C ARG A 45 -21.12 -10.89 9.99
N GLN A 46 -21.90 -11.95 9.77
CA GLN A 46 -21.65 -12.90 8.68
C GLN A 46 -21.86 -12.26 7.31
N GLU A 47 -22.90 -11.42 7.14
CA GLU A 47 -23.12 -10.64 5.91
C GLU A 47 -21.96 -9.67 5.64
N ASP A 48 -21.48 -8.96 6.66
CA ASP A 48 -20.33 -8.04 6.55
C ASP A 48 -19.04 -8.79 6.18
N VAL A 49 -18.78 -9.95 6.80
CA VAL A 49 -17.62 -10.79 6.48
C VAL A 49 -17.70 -11.31 5.05
N GLN A 50 -18.87 -11.77 4.60
CA GLN A 50 -19.06 -12.22 3.21
C GLN A 50 -18.90 -11.07 2.21
N PHE A 51 -19.36 -9.87 2.54
CA PHE A 51 -19.17 -8.68 1.72
C PHE A 51 -17.69 -8.29 1.61
N ILE A 52 -16.96 -8.27 2.73
CA ILE A 52 -15.52 -7.99 2.77
C ILE A 52 -14.72 -9.05 2.00
N GLU A 53 -15.05 -10.34 2.16
CA GLU A 53 -14.45 -11.42 1.38
C GLU A 53 -14.77 -11.29 -0.12
N GLY A 54 -15.99 -10.89 -0.48
CA GLY A 54 -16.38 -10.58 -1.85
C GLY A 54 -15.54 -9.46 -2.47
N LEU A 55 -15.32 -8.37 -1.72
CA LEU A 55 -14.44 -7.27 -2.14
C LEU A 55 -12.98 -7.70 -2.26
N ARG A 56 -12.51 -8.60 -1.38
CA ARG A 56 -11.14 -9.15 -1.45
C ARG A 56 -10.97 -10.07 -2.67
N LYS A 57 -11.94 -10.95 -2.93
CA LYS A 57 -11.97 -11.81 -4.13
C LYS A 57 -12.04 -10.99 -5.41
N LYS A 58 -12.86 -9.93 -5.43
CA LYS A 58 -12.93 -9.00 -6.58
C LYS A 58 -11.60 -8.28 -6.81
N ARG A 59 -10.96 -7.76 -5.75
CA ARG A 59 -9.61 -7.16 -5.85
C ARG A 59 -8.54 -8.14 -6.32
N MET A 60 -8.57 -9.38 -5.84
CA MET A 60 -7.65 -10.43 -6.27
C MET A 60 -7.89 -10.78 -7.74
N LYS A 61 -9.15 -10.92 -8.16
CA LYS A 61 -9.52 -11.17 -9.54
C LYS A 61 -9.13 -10.01 -10.45
N ASP A 62 -9.38 -8.76 -10.06
CA ASP A 62 -8.96 -7.57 -10.80
C ASP A 62 -7.42 -7.48 -10.89
N TRP A 63 -6.70 -7.97 -9.88
CA TRP A 63 -5.24 -8.08 -9.92
C TRP A 63 -4.79 -9.21 -10.84
N GLU A 64 -5.42 -10.39 -10.79
CA GLU A 64 -5.14 -11.53 -11.67
C GLU A 64 -5.49 -11.24 -13.14
N ASP A 65 -6.60 -10.55 -13.40
CA ASP A 65 -7.01 -10.11 -14.73
C ASP A 65 -6.04 -9.05 -15.25
N LYS A 66 -5.57 -8.10 -14.42
CA LYS A 66 -4.46 -7.21 -14.78
C LYS A 66 -3.15 -7.95 -15.04
N GLN A 67 -2.85 -8.99 -14.26
CA GLN A 67 -1.69 -9.85 -14.49
C GLN A 67 -1.83 -10.66 -15.77
N ARG A 68 -3.05 -11.11 -16.13
CA ARG A 68 -3.35 -11.75 -17.41
C ARG A 68 -3.31 -10.80 -18.58
N ASP A 69 -3.76 -9.55 -18.43
CA ASP A 69 -3.59 -8.52 -19.45
C ASP A 69 -2.11 -8.16 -19.63
N LEU A 70 -1.31 -8.24 -18.56
CA LEU A 70 0.15 -8.17 -18.59
C LEU A 70 0.82 -9.46 -19.12
N ALA A 71 0.10 -10.59 -19.12
CA ALA A 71 0.56 -11.92 -19.50
C ALA A 71 -0.19 -12.49 -20.72
N GLY A 72 -0.88 -11.63 -21.50
CA GLY A 72 -1.29 -11.95 -22.86
C GLY A 72 -0.07 -12.35 -23.68
N PRO A 73 -0.23 -12.87 -24.91
CA PRO A 73 0.92 -13.06 -25.78
C PRO A 73 1.64 -11.71 -25.82
N VAL A 74 2.83 -11.71 -25.22
CA VAL A 74 3.65 -10.51 -25.14
C VAL A 74 4.03 -10.31 -26.58
N GLU A 75 3.27 -9.48 -27.30
CA GLU A 75 3.85 -8.70 -28.37
C GLU A 75 5.17 -8.22 -27.80
N GLU A 76 6.26 -8.61 -28.45
CA GLU A 76 7.62 -8.25 -28.10
C GLU A 76 7.69 -6.75 -27.89
N HIS A 77 7.36 -6.29 -26.67
CA HIS A 77 7.46 -4.91 -26.31
C HIS A 77 8.94 -4.69 -26.16
N ASP A 78 9.53 -4.23 -27.25
CA ASP A 78 10.90 -3.79 -27.38
C ASP A 78 11.41 -3.31 -26.01
N PRO A 79 12.34 -4.05 -25.39
CA PRO A 79 12.87 -3.72 -24.07
C PRO A 79 13.34 -2.26 -23.99
N LEU A 80 13.79 -1.67 -25.10
CA LEU A 80 14.16 -0.26 -25.17
C LEU A 80 12.98 0.67 -24.97
N ASN A 81 11.83 0.38 -25.58
CA ASN A 81 10.62 1.19 -25.41
C ASN A 81 10.13 1.14 -23.96
N ARG A 82 10.24 -0.01 -23.30
CA ARG A 82 9.90 -0.10 -21.88
C ARG A 82 10.86 0.70 -20.99
N ILE A 83 12.17 0.67 -21.27
CA ILE A 83 13.16 1.50 -20.57
C ILE A 83 12.90 2.99 -20.80
N LYS A 84 12.51 3.41 -22.01
CA LYS A 84 12.12 4.80 -22.30
C LYS A 84 10.90 5.22 -21.48
N LEU A 85 9.88 4.35 -21.35
CA LEU A 85 8.69 4.61 -20.54
C LEU A 85 9.02 4.74 -19.05
N LEU A 86 9.94 3.91 -18.53
CA LEU A 86 10.41 4.00 -17.15
C LEU A 86 11.15 5.33 -16.90
N ASN A 87 12.03 5.71 -17.82
CA ASN A 87 12.70 7.03 -17.77
C ASN A 87 11.71 8.19 -17.86
N HIS A 88 10.68 8.09 -18.70
CA HIS A 88 9.62 9.09 -18.78
C HIS A 88 8.83 9.16 -17.46
N SER A 89 8.59 8.03 -16.80
CA SER A 89 7.92 7.99 -15.51
C SER A 89 8.74 8.68 -14.42
N LEU A 90 10.06 8.45 -14.40
CA LEU A 90 10.97 9.17 -13.52
C LEU A 90 10.95 10.69 -13.81
N LYS A 91 11.04 11.09 -15.07
CA LYS A 91 10.95 12.51 -15.46
C LYS A 91 9.63 13.16 -15.05
N ARG A 92 8.52 12.42 -15.08
CA ARG A 92 7.21 12.91 -14.65
C ARG A 92 7.17 13.14 -13.14
N ILE A 93 7.75 12.23 -12.36
CA ILE A 93 7.86 12.38 -10.90
C ILE A 93 8.75 13.57 -10.56
N SER A 94 9.88 13.72 -11.26
CA SER A 94 10.90 14.72 -10.94
C SER A 94 10.75 16.06 -11.66
N GLY A 95 9.69 16.28 -12.43
CA GLY A 95 9.57 17.49 -13.27
C GLY A 95 10.70 17.65 -14.31
N GLY A 96 11.36 16.55 -14.69
CA GLY A 96 12.43 16.50 -15.69
C GLY A 96 13.84 16.30 -15.12
N ARG A 97 14.18 16.94 -13.99
CA ARG A 97 15.51 16.84 -13.35
C ARG A 97 15.42 16.27 -11.93
N PRO A 98 15.75 14.99 -11.74
CA PRO A 98 15.78 14.37 -10.41
C PRO A 98 16.63 15.11 -9.36
N SER A 99 17.76 15.71 -9.73
CA SER A 99 18.55 16.55 -8.81
C SER A 99 17.77 17.76 -8.27
N ALA A 100 17.17 18.55 -9.17
CA ALA A 100 16.36 19.71 -8.80
C ALA A 100 15.07 19.34 -8.03
N TRP A 101 14.54 18.14 -8.29
CA TRP A 101 13.43 17.60 -7.53
C TRP A 101 13.83 17.28 -6.07
N LEU A 102 15.04 16.74 -5.85
CA LEU A 102 15.58 16.53 -4.50
C LEU A 102 15.78 17.86 -3.76
N ASP A 103 16.25 18.92 -4.43
CA ASP A 103 16.30 20.28 -3.86
C ASP A 103 14.89 20.76 -3.44
N THR A 104 13.89 20.51 -4.28
CA THR A 104 12.50 20.88 -3.98
C THR A 104 11.98 20.15 -2.75
N ILE A 105 12.28 18.85 -2.62
CA ILE A 105 11.91 18.05 -1.46
C ILE A 105 12.59 18.57 -0.19
N TYR A 106 13.87 18.90 -0.27
CA TYR A 106 14.61 19.50 0.84
C TYR A 106 13.92 20.80 1.34
N HIS A 107 13.56 21.69 0.42
CA HIS A 107 12.88 22.94 0.78
C HIS A 107 11.49 22.70 1.39
N GLN A 108 10.72 21.76 0.84
CA GLN A 108 9.43 21.38 1.42
C GLN A 108 9.59 20.77 2.82
N TYR A 109 10.61 19.96 3.02
CA TYR A 109 10.87 19.29 4.29
C TYR A 109 11.28 20.26 5.39
N THR A 110 12.15 21.22 5.07
CA THR A 110 12.56 22.30 5.99
C THR A 110 11.41 23.28 6.30
N GLN A 111 10.58 23.62 5.31
CA GLN A 111 9.38 24.44 5.52
C GLN A 111 8.37 23.79 6.46
N ILE A 112 8.06 22.49 6.26
CA ILE A 112 7.14 21.77 7.15
C ILE A 112 7.70 21.69 8.56
N ARG A 113 9.02 21.53 8.72
CA ARG A 113 9.67 21.47 10.03
C ARG A 113 9.68 22.81 10.77
N SER A 114 9.83 23.92 10.06
CA SER A 114 9.80 25.27 10.64
C SER A 114 8.38 25.74 10.99
N CYS A 115 7.35 25.11 10.42
CA CYS A 115 5.95 25.33 10.78
C CYS A 115 5.50 24.34 11.88
N ASP A 116 5.72 24.69 13.15
CA ASP A 116 5.34 23.92 14.35
C ASP A 116 3.85 23.49 14.41
N SER A 117 2.97 24.07 13.59
CA SER A 117 1.52 23.84 13.61
C SER A 117 1.04 22.68 12.73
N THR A 118 1.87 22.14 11.84
CA THR A 118 1.50 21.04 10.93
C THR A 118 2.34 19.81 11.18
N ARG A 119 2.01 19.04 12.23
CA ARG A 119 2.39 17.62 12.31
C ARG A 119 1.59 16.85 11.26
N THR A 120 1.92 17.03 9.99
CA THR A 120 1.41 16.18 8.92
C THR A 120 1.89 14.75 9.16
N THR A 121 0.97 13.79 9.07
CA THR A 121 1.24 12.37 9.33
C THR A 121 2.25 11.76 8.35
N SER A 122 2.53 12.44 7.23
CA SER A 122 3.44 11.98 6.18
C SER A 122 4.53 13.03 5.88
N SER A 123 5.79 12.68 6.16
CA SER A 123 6.95 13.45 5.70
C SER A 123 6.99 13.49 4.16
N PRO A 124 7.32 14.63 3.53
CA PRO A 124 7.52 14.73 2.08
C PRO A 124 8.62 13.77 1.61
N VAL A 125 9.65 13.54 2.44
CA VAL A 125 10.73 12.58 2.14
C VAL A 125 10.17 11.16 2.11
N ASN A 126 9.41 10.73 3.11
CA ASN A 126 8.75 9.41 3.12
C ASN A 126 7.82 9.18 1.92
N THR A 127 7.12 10.23 1.49
CA THR A 127 6.27 10.18 0.29
C THR A 127 7.12 10.00 -0.98
N ALA A 128 8.21 10.77 -1.10
CA ALA A 128 9.16 10.64 -2.20
C ALA A 128 9.82 9.25 -2.23
N VAL A 129 10.28 8.73 -1.10
CA VAL A 129 10.85 7.38 -0.97
C VAL A 129 9.84 6.33 -1.43
N SER A 130 8.58 6.43 -1.00
CA SER A 130 7.53 5.49 -1.40
C SER A 130 7.26 5.51 -2.91
N THR A 131 7.22 6.71 -3.52
CA THR A 131 7.00 6.84 -4.97
C THR A 131 8.16 6.27 -5.79
N VAL A 132 9.40 6.55 -5.39
CA VAL A 132 10.60 6.02 -6.08
C VAL A 132 10.72 4.50 -5.88
N ASN A 133 10.44 3.98 -4.68
CA ASN A 133 10.46 2.55 -4.41
C ASN A 133 9.41 1.76 -5.22
N ASN A 134 8.23 2.34 -5.44
CA ASN A 134 7.23 1.74 -6.31
C ASN A 134 7.72 1.65 -7.76
N LEU A 135 8.40 2.68 -8.26
CA LEU A 135 9.01 2.66 -9.58
C LEU A 135 10.16 1.65 -9.66
N LEU A 136 11.00 1.58 -8.62
CA LEU A 136 12.11 0.64 -8.51
C LEU A 136 11.62 -0.82 -8.55
N ARG A 137 10.59 -1.17 -7.79
CA ARG A 137 10.00 -2.52 -7.83
C ARG A 137 9.54 -2.91 -9.23
N GLY A 138 8.90 -1.98 -9.95
CA GLY A 138 8.49 -2.19 -11.34
C GLY A 138 9.68 -2.37 -12.29
N ALA A 139 10.75 -1.62 -12.07
CA ALA A 139 11.99 -1.71 -12.86
C ALA A 139 12.78 -2.99 -12.57
N ASP A 140 12.91 -3.42 -11.32
CA ASP A 140 13.60 -4.65 -10.91
C ASP A 140 12.90 -5.89 -11.49
N VAL A 141 11.57 -5.95 -11.43
CA VAL A 141 10.79 -7.05 -12.06
C VAL A 141 11.05 -7.10 -13.56
N PHE A 142 11.11 -5.94 -14.21
CA PHE A 142 11.41 -5.85 -15.64
C PHE A 142 12.86 -6.25 -15.97
N ALA A 143 13.84 -5.82 -15.18
CA ALA A 143 15.25 -6.20 -15.35
C ALA A 143 15.44 -7.71 -15.19
N ASN A 144 14.85 -8.31 -14.15
CA ASN A 144 14.87 -9.76 -13.93
C ASN A 144 14.19 -10.53 -15.06
N ARG A 145 13.11 -9.99 -15.61
CA ARG A 145 12.45 -10.58 -16.78
C ARG A 145 13.36 -10.58 -18.01
N ILE A 146 14.06 -9.47 -18.30
CA ILE A 146 15.03 -9.43 -19.39
C ILE A 146 16.16 -10.45 -19.14
N LEU A 147 16.68 -10.52 -17.92
CA LEU A 147 17.73 -11.45 -17.55
C LEU A 147 17.30 -12.91 -17.79
N ASN A 148 16.08 -13.26 -17.41
CA ASN A 148 15.56 -14.61 -17.58
C ASN A 148 15.24 -14.96 -19.05
N SER A 149 14.77 -13.99 -19.84
CA SER A 149 14.37 -14.22 -21.23
C SER A 149 15.55 -14.14 -22.21
N TYR A 150 16.52 -13.26 -21.98
CA TYR A 150 17.59 -12.95 -22.94
C TYR A 150 18.99 -13.10 -22.36
N GLY A 151 19.15 -13.32 -21.05
CA GLY A 151 20.45 -13.33 -20.37
C GLY A 151 21.03 -11.94 -20.12
N VAL A 152 22.34 -11.89 -19.87
CA VAL A 152 23.09 -10.64 -19.63
C VAL A 152 23.32 -9.91 -20.95
N THR A 153 22.29 -9.23 -21.42
CA THR A 153 22.31 -8.41 -22.64
C THR A 153 22.51 -6.94 -22.34
N GLU A 154 22.75 -6.13 -23.38
CA GLU A 154 22.77 -4.67 -23.27
C GLU A 154 21.44 -4.11 -22.72
N TYR A 155 20.31 -4.75 -23.03
CA TYR A 155 19.00 -4.37 -22.48
C TYR A 155 18.93 -4.58 -20.97
N TYR A 156 19.46 -5.70 -20.50
CA TYR A 156 19.57 -5.98 -19.06
C TYR A 156 20.47 -4.95 -18.39
N LYS A 157 21.66 -4.66 -18.95
CA LYS A 157 22.59 -3.66 -18.40
C LYS A 157 21.92 -2.29 -18.29
N ARG A 158 21.17 -1.86 -19.30
CA ARG A 158 20.43 -0.59 -19.27
C ARG A 158 19.31 -0.58 -18.24
N ALA A 159 18.59 -1.69 -18.09
CA ALA A 159 17.55 -1.82 -17.05
C ALA A 159 18.17 -1.83 -15.65
N ASP A 160 19.29 -2.53 -15.44
CA ASP A 160 20.03 -2.56 -14.17
C ASP A 160 20.59 -1.17 -13.82
N MET A 161 21.21 -0.46 -14.78
CA MET A 161 21.64 0.92 -14.59
C MET A 161 20.48 1.83 -14.17
N PHE A 162 19.31 1.67 -14.76
CA PHE A 162 18.12 2.42 -14.35
C PHE A 162 17.70 2.07 -12.91
N CYS A 163 17.73 0.80 -12.51
CA CYS A 163 17.44 0.38 -11.14
C CYS A 163 18.47 0.97 -10.15
N ARG A 164 19.77 0.92 -10.47
CA ARG A 164 20.83 1.55 -9.69
C ARG A 164 20.60 3.06 -9.53
N ARG A 165 20.16 3.75 -10.59
CA ARG A 165 19.84 5.18 -10.56
C ARG A 165 18.73 5.48 -9.53
N LEU A 166 17.65 4.69 -9.55
CA LEU A 166 16.56 4.84 -8.60
C LEU A 166 17.01 4.57 -7.16
N ARG A 167 17.87 3.56 -6.94
CA ARG A 167 18.45 3.28 -5.62
C ARG A 167 19.31 4.44 -5.11
N TRP A 168 20.07 5.10 -6.00
CA TRP A 168 20.82 6.30 -5.64
C TRP A 168 19.91 7.46 -5.23
N ILE A 169 18.79 7.67 -5.93
CA ILE A 169 17.79 8.68 -5.55
C ILE A 169 17.22 8.38 -4.16
N VAL A 170 16.87 7.12 -3.87
CA VAL A 170 16.39 6.70 -2.55
C VAL A 170 17.45 6.97 -1.48
N ARG A 171 18.72 6.63 -1.74
CA ARG A 171 19.82 6.91 -0.82
C ARG A 171 19.99 8.39 -0.51
N CYS A 172 19.80 9.26 -1.50
CA CYS A 172 19.83 10.71 -1.29
C CYS A 172 18.69 11.21 -0.40
N LEU A 173 17.51 10.61 -0.52
CA LEU A 173 16.37 10.92 0.35
C LEU A 173 16.61 10.42 1.78
N GLU A 174 17.14 9.21 1.94
CA GLU A 174 17.51 8.64 3.24
C GLU A 174 18.63 9.43 3.93
N ASP A 175 19.60 9.97 3.17
CA ASP A 175 20.64 10.86 3.68
C ASP A 175 20.04 12.14 4.29
N MET A 176 18.99 12.72 3.68
CA MET A 176 18.28 13.86 4.27
C MET A 176 17.63 13.49 5.62
N GLU A 177 16.99 12.32 5.71
CA GLU A 177 16.37 11.85 6.96
C GLU A 177 17.42 11.53 8.03
N TYR A 178 18.56 10.94 7.65
CA TYR A 178 19.66 10.65 8.55
C TYR A 178 20.22 11.93 9.20
N ARG A 179 20.49 12.97 8.41
CA ARG A 179 20.96 14.28 8.91
C ARG A 179 19.93 15.03 9.75
N VAL A 180 18.68 14.58 9.77
CA VAL A 180 17.65 15.14 10.65
C VAL A 180 17.63 14.44 12.00
N LEU A 181 17.96 13.15 12.02
CA LEU A 181 17.96 12.32 13.23
C LEU A 181 19.27 12.44 14.01
N ASP A 182 20.36 12.85 13.34
CA ASP A 182 21.66 13.07 13.97
C ASP A 182 21.62 14.33 14.85
N PRO A 183 21.81 14.21 16.19
CA PRO A 183 21.81 15.36 17.08
C PRO A 183 23.04 16.28 16.92
N GLU A 184 24.12 15.80 16.29
CA GLU A 184 25.35 16.58 16.06
C GLU A 184 25.35 17.32 14.71
N ASP A 185 24.50 16.88 13.77
CA ASP A 185 24.46 17.39 12.40
C ASP A 185 23.11 18.04 12.12
N ASP A 186 23.13 19.35 11.90
CA ASP A 186 21.94 20.08 11.49
C ASP A 186 21.77 19.94 9.98
N LEU A 187 20.62 19.43 9.53
CA LEU A 187 20.26 19.32 8.12
C LEU A 187 20.50 20.64 7.37
N GLU A 188 20.18 21.78 7.97
CA GLU A 188 20.41 23.09 7.33
C GLU A 188 21.90 23.39 7.17
N LYS A 189 22.71 23.08 8.18
CA LYS A 189 24.16 23.25 8.13
C LYS A 189 24.77 22.34 7.06
N SER A 190 24.37 21.07 7.03
CA SER A 190 24.78 20.10 6.03
C SER A 190 24.43 20.53 4.60
N TYR A 191 23.26 21.13 4.39
CA TYR A 191 22.87 21.69 3.09
C TYR A 191 23.73 22.90 2.69
N ARG A 192 23.97 23.84 3.62
CA ARG A 192 24.80 25.04 3.35
C ARG A 192 26.25 24.67 3.03
N GLU A 193 26.78 23.67 3.72
CA GLU A 193 28.15 23.18 3.55
C GLU A 193 28.31 22.20 2.37
N LYS A 194 27.25 21.96 1.60
CA LYS A 194 27.22 21.03 0.45
C LYS A 194 27.63 19.59 0.81
N ARG A 195 27.26 19.14 2.02
CA ARG A 195 27.59 17.81 2.54
C ARG A 195 26.56 16.74 2.17
N LEU A 196 25.39 17.13 1.66
CA LEU A 196 24.37 16.17 1.24
C LEU A 196 24.77 15.50 -0.06
N SER A 197 24.51 14.20 -0.13
CA SER A 197 24.90 13.33 -1.23
C SER A 197 24.44 13.84 -2.60
N PHE A 198 23.23 14.39 -2.71
CA PHE A 198 22.67 14.92 -3.96
C PHE A 198 23.23 16.28 -4.39
N GLN A 199 24.03 16.95 -3.55
CA GLN A 199 24.69 18.23 -3.88
C GLN A 199 26.06 18.02 -4.55
N GLN A 200 26.58 16.80 -4.51
CA GLN A 200 27.83 16.43 -5.18
C GLN A 200 27.59 16.38 -6.70
N GLN A 201 28.49 17.01 -7.47
CA GLN A 201 28.33 17.13 -8.93
C GLN A 201 28.24 15.76 -9.62
N ASP A 202 29.09 14.81 -9.25
CA ASP A 202 29.06 13.46 -9.83
C ASP A 202 27.74 12.75 -9.56
N THR A 203 27.23 12.86 -8.34
CA THR A 203 25.93 12.30 -7.95
C THR A 203 24.78 12.92 -8.74
N GLN A 204 24.80 14.23 -8.95
CA GLN A 204 23.79 14.93 -9.77
C GLN A 204 23.82 14.43 -11.21
N GLU A 205 25.01 14.28 -11.80
CA GLU A 205 25.17 13.82 -13.17
C GLU A 205 24.72 12.36 -13.35
N TRP A 206 24.90 11.49 -12.35
CA TRP A 206 24.37 10.12 -12.35
C TRP A 206 22.85 10.08 -12.20
N ILE A 207 22.33 10.84 -11.23
CA ILE A 207 20.90 10.88 -10.89
C ILE A 207 20.10 11.57 -12.00
N ASP A 208 20.69 12.47 -12.77
CA ASP A 208 20.06 13.09 -13.94
C ASP A 208 20.24 12.27 -15.22
N GLY A 209 21.13 11.27 -15.21
CA GLY A 209 21.39 10.37 -16.32
C GLY A 209 22.24 11.02 -17.42
N VAL A 210 23.09 11.97 -17.04
CA VAL A 210 24.10 12.61 -17.90
C VAL A 210 25.35 11.74 -17.99
N LYS A 211 25.76 11.15 -16.86
CA LYS A 211 26.87 10.18 -16.79
C LYS A 211 26.36 8.78 -16.45
N PRO A 212 27.03 7.72 -16.96
CA PRO A 212 26.81 6.36 -16.46
C PRO A 212 27.19 6.28 -14.98
N ILE A 213 26.47 5.45 -14.22
CA ILE A 213 26.73 5.23 -12.79
C ILE A 213 28.06 4.46 -12.68
N PRO A 214 28.95 4.80 -11.73
CA PRO A 214 30.19 4.07 -11.50
C PRO A 214 29.88 2.61 -11.19
N GLU A 215 30.75 1.72 -11.70
CA GLU A 215 30.61 0.27 -11.54
C GLU A 215 30.64 -0.19 -10.08
#